data_AF-A0A970SCZ7-F1
#
_entry.id   AF-A0A970SCZ7-F1
#
_cell.length_a   1.000
_cell.length_b   1.000
_cell.length_c   1.000
_cell.angle_alpha   90.00
_cell.angle_beta   90.00
_cell.angle_gamma   90.00
#
_symmetry.space_group_name_H-M   'P 1'
#
loop_
_entity.id
_entity.type
_entity.pdbx_description
1 polymer ?
#
loop_
_entity_poly.entity_id
_entity_poly.type
_entity_poly.pdbx_seq_one_letter_code
_entity_poly.pdbx_strand_id
1 'polypeptide(L)' 'MSSDRDMTPEEAQRMAEACCAALTCDGCARCRLICPDLAITQDAAGGVVINAAFCRGCGLCVAVCPCGALAMAPLR' A
#
# COMPACT_ATOMS: atom_id res chain seq x y z
N MET A 1 31.92 15.68 -7.72
CA MET A 1 31.21 14.80 -6.77
C MET A 1 29.85 14.49 -7.36
N SER A 2 29.88 13.89 -8.56
CA SER A 2 28.70 13.57 -9.34
C SER A 2 28.47 12.08 -9.21
N SER A 3 27.35 11.69 -8.61
CA SER A 3 26.77 10.38 -8.87
C SER A 3 25.28 10.49 -8.60
N ASP A 4 24.66 11.46 -9.28
CA ASP A 4 23.23 11.42 -9.57
C ASP A 4 23.02 10.14 -10.39
N ARG A 5 22.62 9.07 -9.70
CA ARG A 5 22.19 7.84 -10.36
C ARG A 5 20.82 8.16 -10.94
N ASP A 6 20.81 8.68 -12.16
CA ASP A 6 19.59 8.81 -12.94
C ASP A 6 18.98 7.40 -13.06
N MET A 7 17.89 7.20 -12.33
CA MET A 7 17.11 5.97 -12.35
C MET A 7 16.43 5.89 -13.72
N THR A 8 16.74 4.85 -14.49
CA THR A 8 16.09 4.69 -15.79
C THR A 8 14.59 4.41 -15.57
N PRO A 9 13.71 4.83 -16.51
CA PRO A 9 12.27 4.53 -16.42
C PRO A 9 12.01 3.02 -16.22
N GLU A 10 12.83 2.18 -16.86
CA GLU A 10 12.73 0.72 -16.77
C GLU A 10 13.12 0.19 -15.38
N GLU A 11 14.16 0.75 -14.73
CA GLU A 11 14.52 0.39 -13.35
C GLU A 11 13.47 0.86 -12.33
N ALA A 12 12.90 2.05 -12.53
CA ALA A 12 11.81 2.56 -11.71
C ALA A 12 10.56 1.65 -11.82
N GLN A 13 10.26 1.16 -13.03
CA GLN A 13 9.18 0.20 -13.27
C GLN A 13 9.48 -1.16 -12.60
N ARG A 14 10.69 -1.70 -12.74
CA ARG A 14 11.09 -2.96 -12.08
C ARG A 14 11.02 -2.88 -10.56
N MET A 15 11.42 -1.76 -9.96
CA MET A 15 11.28 -1.55 -8.50
C MET A 15 9.81 -1.41 -8.08
N ALA A 16 8.95 -0.81 -8.91
CA ALA A 16 7.52 -0.71 -8.64
C ALA A 16 6.82 -2.09 -8.71
N GLU A 17 7.21 -2.94 -9.66
CA GLU A 17 6.65 -4.29 -9.86
C GLU A 17 7.21 -5.31 -8.85
N ALA A 18 8.48 -5.17 -8.45
CA ALA A 18 9.13 -6.06 -7.49
C ALA A 18 8.50 -6.03 -6.08
N CYS A 19 7.71 -5.01 -5.77
CA CYS A 19 6.98 -4.93 -4.50
C CYS A 19 5.97 -6.10 -4.33
N CYS A 20 5.49 -6.74 -5.41
CA CYS A 20 4.21 -7.48 -5.37
C CYS A 20 4.12 -8.78 -6.17
N ALA A 21 5.07 -9.71 -5.99
CA ALA A 21 4.99 -11.01 -6.67
C ALA A 21 3.96 -11.99 -6.07
N ALA A 22 3.51 -11.83 -4.82
CA ALA A 22 2.86 -12.90 -4.06
C ALA A 22 1.42 -12.63 -3.59
N LEU A 23 0.78 -11.52 -3.99
CA LEU A 23 -0.53 -11.09 -3.47
C LEU A 23 -0.60 -10.97 -1.93
N THR A 24 0.56 -10.91 -1.27
CA THR A 24 0.68 -10.80 0.19
C THR A 24 1.03 -9.36 0.58
N CYS A 25 0.44 -8.89 1.68
CA CYS A 25 0.82 -7.61 2.27
C CYS A 25 2.27 -7.69 2.78
N ASP A 26 3.13 -6.78 2.32
CA ASP A 26 4.53 -6.65 2.70
C ASP A 26 4.78 -5.54 3.74
N GLY A 27 3.74 -4.79 4.11
CA GLY A 27 3.85 -3.70 5.06
C GLY A 27 4.45 -2.40 4.47
N CYS A 28 4.39 -2.19 3.15
CA CYS A 28 4.89 -0.97 2.50
C CYS A 28 4.22 0.36 2.94
N ALA A 29 3.16 0.31 3.76
CA ALA A 29 2.44 1.46 4.33
C ALA A 29 1.76 2.42 3.32
N ARG A 30 1.73 2.11 2.01
CA ARG A 30 1.12 2.98 0.99
C ARG A 30 -0.36 3.23 1.25
N CYS A 31 -1.09 2.21 1.68
CA CYS A 31 -2.50 2.30 2.05
C CYS A 31 -2.74 3.30 3.20
N ARG A 32 -1.81 3.39 4.16
CA ARG A 32 -1.87 4.34 5.28
C ARG A 32 -1.68 5.77 4.80
N LEU A 33 -0.73 6.00 3.89
CA LEU A 33 -0.45 7.34 3.36
C LEU A 33 -1.60 7.90 2.53
N ILE A 34 -2.33 7.05 1.81
CA ILE A 34 -3.45 7.50 0.98
C ILE A 34 -4.77 7.61 1.76
N CYS A 35 -4.86 7.06 2.97
CA CYS A 35 -6.10 7.04 3.72
C CYS A 35 -6.44 8.45 4.21
N PRO A 36 -7.52 9.09 3.68
CA PRO A 36 -7.88 10.45 4.10
C PRO A 36 -8.33 10.52 5.56
N ASP A 37 -8.74 9.37 6.11
CA ASP A 37 -9.31 9.25 7.45
C ASP A 37 -8.33 8.77 8.49
N LEU A 38 -7.09 8.49 8.07
CA LEU A 38 -6.05 7.90 8.91
C LEU A 38 -6.54 6.66 9.66
N ALA A 39 -7.50 5.93 9.08
CA ALA A 39 -8.12 4.74 9.67
C ALA A 39 -7.22 3.49 9.61
N ILE A 40 -6.00 3.62 9.07
CA ILE A 40 -5.09 2.51 8.80
C ILE A 40 -3.82 2.68 9.63
N THR A 41 -3.48 1.64 10.40
CA THR A 41 -2.27 1.55 11.21
C THR A 41 -1.46 0.29 10.83
N GLN A 42 -0.27 0.14 11.40
CA GLN A 42 0.58 -1.04 11.23
C GLN A 42 0.87 -1.66 12.60
N ASP A 43 0.83 -2.98 12.67
CA ASP A 43 1.26 -3.73 13.85
C ASP A 43 2.81 -3.84 13.92
N ALA A 44 3.31 -4.46 14.98
CA ALA A 44 4.74 -4.66 15.19
C ALA A 44 5.40 -5.63 14.18
N ALA A 45 4.60 -6.44 13.47
CA ALA A 45 5.04 -7.37 12.43
C ALA A 45 4.94 -6.78 11.01
N GLY A 46 4.49 -5.52 10.87
CA GLY A 46 4.29 -4.87 9.57
C GLY A 46 2.92 -5.14 8.93
N GLY A 47 2.05 -5.90 9.60
CA GLY A 47 0.68 -6.14 9.18
C GLY A 47 -0.17 -4.87 9.24
N VAL A 48 -1.02 -4.68 8.23
CA VAL A 48 -1.91 -3.53 8.13
C VAL A 48 -3.20 -3.79 8.90
N VAL A 49 -3.57 -2.87 9.79
CA VAL A 49 -4.79 -2.94 10.60
C VAL A 49 -5.70 -1.76 10.22
N ILE A 50 -6.96 -2.06 9.89
CA ILE A 50 -7.97 -1.06 9.51
C ILE A 50 -8.97 -0.91 10.65
N ASN A 51 -9.11 0.32 11.17
CA ASN A 51 -10.12 0.64 12.16
C ASN A 51 -11.47 0.95 11.49
N ALA A 52 -12.40 0.00 11.59
CA ALA A 52 -13.73 0.11 11.00
C ALA A 52 -14.56 1.29 11.54
N ALA A 53 -14.27 1.80 12.74
CA ALA A 53 -14.98 2.96 13.30
C ALA A 53 -14.66 4.27 12.58
N PHE A 54 -13.47 4.38 11.97
CA PHE A 54 -13.05 5.55 11.20
C PHE A 54 -13.08 5.31 9.68
N CYS A 55 -13.12 4.06 9.25
CA CYS A 55 -13.15 3.69 7.84
C CYS A 55 -14.51 4.02 7.21
N ARG A 56 -14.53 4.94 6.24
CA ARG A 56 -15.74 5.26 5.46
C ARG A 56 -15.97 4.38 4.22
N GLY A 57 -15.07 3.44 3.94
CA GLY A 57 -15.21 2.54 2.79
C GLY A 57 -14.98 3.22 1.43
N CYS A 58 -14.08 4.20 1.34
CA CYS A 58 -13.78 4.89 0.06
C CYS A 58 -13.02 4.02 -0.97
N GLY A 59 -12.41 2.91 -0.55
CA GLY A 59 -11.70 1.97 -1.44
C GLY A 59 -10.32 2.41 -1.95
N LEU A 60 -9.83 3.60 -1.59
CA LEU A 60 -8.51 4.09 -2.02
C LEU A 60 -7.36 3.16 -1.61
N CYS A 61 -7.45 2.57 -0.42
CA CYS A 61 -6.43 1.64 0.07
C CYS A 61 -6.34 0.37 -0.80
N VAL A 62 -7.46 -0.11 -1.33
CA VAL A 62 -7.50 -1.25 -2.26
C VAL A 62 -6.90 -0.85 -3.61
N ALA A 63 -7.30 0.31 -4.15
CA ALA A 63 -6.83 0.79 -5.44
C ALA A 63 -5.32 1.08 -5.47
N VAL A 64 -4.75 1.54 -4.35
CA VAL A 64 -3.32 1.85 -4.26
C VAL A 64 -2.45 0.64 -3.94
N CYS A 65 -3.05 -0.48 -3.49
CA CYS A 65 -2.29 -1.66 -3.09
C CYS A 65 -1.79 -2.37 -4.36
N PRO A 66 -0.48 -2.33 -4.67
CA PRO A 66 0.02 -2.97 -5.88
C PRO A 66 -0.06 -4.49 -5.77
N CYS A 67 -0.13 -5.00 -4.54
CA CYS A 67 -0.18 -6.42 -4.24
C CYS A 67 -1.61 -6.94 -4.19
N GLY A 68 -2.64 -6.09 -4.27
CA GLY A 68 -4.04 -6.53 -4.15
C GLY A 68 -4.37 -7.23 -2.82
N ALA A 69 -3.56 -7.02 -1.77
CA ALA A 69 -3.71 -7.70 -0.48
C ALA A 69 -4.91 -7.19 0.35
N LEU A 70 -5.57 -6.12 -0.10
CA LEU A 70 -6.72 -5.50 0.54
C LEU A 70 -7.98 -5.72 -0.28
N ALA A 71 -9.11 -5.98 0.38
CA ALA A 71 -10.41 -6.12 -0.24
C ALA A 71 -11.47 -5.30 0.48
N MET A 72 -12.53 -4.93 -0.25
CA MET A 72 -13.69 -4.26 0.33
C MET A 72 -14.56 -5.27 1.07
N ALA A 73 -14.91 -4.96 2.32
CA ALA A 73 -15.91 -5.74 3.03
C ALA A 73 -17.31 -5.49 2.42
N PRO A 74 -18.16 -6.53 2.32
CA PRO A 74 -19.53 -6.34 1.86
C PRO A 74 -20.30 -5.43 2.84
N LEU A 75 -21.06 -4.49 2.28
CA LEU A 75 -21.94 -3.63 3.05
C LEU A 75 -23.06 -4.48 3.66
N ARG A 76 -23.25 -4.37 4.97
CA ARG A 76 -24.29 -5.06 5.72
C ARG A 76 -25.54 -4.19 5.82
#